data_AF-A0A7S0Q9Q4-F1
#
_entry.id   AF-A0A7S0Q9Q4-F1
#
_cell.length_a   1.000
_cell.length_b   1.000
_cell.length_c   1.000
_cell.angle_alpha   90.00
_cell.angle_beta   90.00
_cell.angle_gamma   90.00
#
_symmetry.space_group_name_H-M   'P 1'
#
loop_
_entity.id
_entity.type
_entity.pdbx_description
1 polymer ?
#
loop_
_entity_poly.entity_id
_entity_poly.type
_entity_poly.pdbx_seq_one_letter_code
_entity_poly.pdbx_strand_id
1 'polypeptide(L)'
;GIESRSGLVVIAPAIPDACPGSRCAAGSVTRRDCTCQCPPGRAGPECAECALVCRNGGGRDTKCVRCRCPLGFWGRECEGGFRVAPPLALCAQAAAAEQLSITYAFSGAVLPPTQQSLVGVYRLEEKGTFKSIASASVCGTKAYNRSLNGGLCPSERTIRLARPTAPGRYKVVLAPYSPKDAQGLSGYYALQDSNTIAFLTVLAANCSAEDRAAAQTANDPVERLAADIQAAAAAEAAQRAVMDARLNAAAPLLAALRAEPP
;
A
#
# COMPACT_ATOMS: atom_id res chain seq x y z
N GLY A 1 -36.87 -24.32 -25.84
CA GLY A 1 -37.72 -24.38 -27.04
C GLY A 1 -36.85 -24.68 -28.23
N ILE A 2 -37.27 -25.58 -29.11
CA ILE A 2 -36.52 -25.94 -30.31
C ILE A 2 -37.04 -25.06 -31.45
N GLU A 3 -36.25 -24.09 -31.91
CA GLU A 3 -36.52 -23.39 -33.17
C GLU A 3 -35.62 -23.98 -34.27
N SER A 4 -36.25 -24.59 -35.27
CA SER A 4 -35.60 -25.13 -36.46
C SER A 4 -35.73 -24.11 -37.59
N ARG A 5 -34.65 -23.39 -37.86
CA ARG A 5 -34.42 -22.78 -39.18
C ARG A 5 -33.05 -23.26 -39.65
N SER A 6 -33.03 -24.03 -40.74
CA SER A 6 -31.83 -24.47 -41.47
C SER A 6 -31.06 -25.66 -40.89
N GLY A 7 -31.68 -26.85 -40.77
CA GLY A 7 -30.99 -28.16 -40.78
C GLY A 7 -29.96 -28.48 -39.69
N LEU A 8 -29.67 -27.54 -38.79
CA LEU A 8 -28.78 -27.68 -37.65
C LEU A 8 -29.65 -27.64 -36.39
N VAL A 9 -29.83 -28.80 -35.75
CA VAL A 9 -30.54 -28.87 -34.47
C VAL A 9 -29.59 -28.37 -33.38
N VAL A 10 -29.72 -27.09 -33.02
CA VAL A 10 -29.05 -26.54 -31.85
C VAL A 10 -29.89 -26.89 -30.63
N ILE A 11 -29.51 -27.96 -29.94
CA ILE A 11 -30.06 -28.26 -28.61
C ILE A 11 -29.44 -27.26 -27.65
N ALA A 12 -30.19 -26.22 -27.29
CA ALA A 12 -29.78 -25.35 -26.20
C ALA A 12 -29.72 -26.19 -24.92
N PRO A 13 -28.58 -26.23 -24.19
CA PRO A 13 -28.47 -27.00 -22.97
C PRO A 13 -29.54 -26.52 -21.97
N ALA A 14 -30.19 -27.48 -21.30
CA ALA A 14 -31.15 -27.16 -20.25
C ALA A 14 -30.43 -26.37 -19.15
N ILE A 15 -30.84 -25.12 -18.94
CA ILE A 15 -30.31 -24.29 -17.85
C ILE A 15 -31.01 -24.78 -16.58
N PRO A 16 -30.29 -25.28 -15.57
CA PRO A 16 -30.92 -25.70 -14.32
C PRO A 16 -31.46 -24.46 -13.59
N ASP A 17 -32.71 -24.54 -13.11
CA ASP A 17 -33.40 -23.44 -12.40
C ASP A 17 -32.76 -23.11 -11.04
N ALA A 18 -31.99 -24.06 -10.50
CA ALA A 18 -31.17 -23.89 -9.32
C ALA A 18 -29.88 -24.69 -9.48
N CYS A 19 -28.79 -24.20 -8.88
CA CYS A 19 -27.51 -24.91 -8.82
C CYS A 19 -27.35 -25.58 -7.45
N PRO A 20 -27.90 -26.80 -7.26
CA PRO A 20 -27.81 -27.49 -5.98
C PRO A 20 -26.35 -27.81 -5.67
N GLY A 21 -25.81 -27.22 -4.60
CA GLY A 21 -24.46 -27.48 -4.11
C GLY A 21 -23.40 -26.43 -4.45
N SER A 22 -23.67 -25.50 -5.36
CA SER A 22 -22.72 -24.40 -5.67
C SER A 22 -22.67 -23.38 -4.54
N ARG A 23 -21.63 -23.42 -3.70
CA ARG A 23 -21.37 -22.40 -2.68
C ARG A 23 -20.28 -21.45 -3.14
N CYS A 24 -20.68 -20.41 -3.87
CA CYS A 24 -19.79 -19.35 -4.29
C CYS A 24 -19.42 -18.46 -3.09
N ALA A 25 -18.13 -18.35 -2.75
CA ALA A 25 -17.64 -17.63 -1.58
C ALA A 25 -17.40 -16.13 -1.85
N ALA A 26 -17.24 -15.34 -0.79
CA ALA A 26 -16.72 -13.97 -0.84
C ALA A 26 -17.47 -13.01 -1.81
N GLY A 27 -18.80 -13.16 -1.93
CA GLY A 27 -19.62 -12.30 -2.79
C GLY A 27 -19.49 -12.58 -4.29
N SER A 28 -19.01 -13.77 -4.66
CA SER A 28 -19.00 -14.23 -6.06
C SER A 28 -20.41 -14.55 -6.56
N VAL A 29 -20.56 -14.50 -7.89
CA VAL A 29 -21.84 -14.72 -8.57
C VAL A 29 -21.87 -16.10 -9.19
N THR A 30 -22.90 -16.89 -8.89
CA THR A 30 -23.13 -18.18 -9.57
C THR A 30 -23.60 -17.94 -11.00
N ARG A 31 -22.94 -18.59 -11.96
CA ARG A 31 -23.30 -18.57 -13.37
C ARG A 31 -24.34 -19.65 -13.69
N ARG A 32 -24.93 -19.55 -14.88
CA ARG A 32 -25.97 -20.48 -15.37
C ARG A 32 -25.48 -21.92 -15.56
N ASP A 33 -24.17 -22.12 -15.70
CA ASP A 33 -23.51 -23.42 -15.76
C ASP A 33 -23.13 -23.95 -14.36
N CYS A 34 -23.64 -23.32 -13.30
CA CYS A 34 -23.36 -23.63 -11.89
C CYS A 34 -21.89 -23.47 -11.47
N THR A 35 -21.09 -22.76 -12.26
CA THR A 35 -19.74 -22.31 -11.87
C THR A 35 -19.79 -20.97 -11.14
N CYS A 36 -18.75 -20.67 -10.36
CA CYS A 36 -18.64 -19.38 -9.68
C CYS A 36 -17.83 -18.38 -10.52
N GLN A 37 -18.36 -17.18 -10.71
CA GLN A 37 -17.62 -16.04 -11.23
C GLN A 37 -16.89 -15.35 -10.10
N CYS A 38 -15.58 -15.55 -10.03
CA CYS A 38 -14.77 -15.00 -8.97
C CYS A 38 -14.57 -13.49 -9.12
N PRO A 39 -14.68 -12.72 -8.01
CA PRO A 39 -14.26 -11.33 -8.03
C PRO A 39 -12.74 -11.24 -8.24
N PRO A 40 -12.22 -10.08 -8.65
CA PRO A 40 -10.79 -9.90 -8.87
C PRO A 40 -9.96 -10.40 -7.68
N GLY A 41 -8.99 -11.27 -7.96
CA GLY A 41 -8.01 -11.77 -6.96
C GLY A 41 -8.45 -13.03 -6.23
N ARG A 42 -9.67 -13.50 -6.48
CA ARG A 42 -10.13 -14.81 -6.06
C ARG A 42 -10.00 -15.83 -7.19
N ALA A 43 -9.79 -17.07 -6.83
CA ALA A 43 -9.73 -18.20 -7.75
C ALA A 43 -10.29 -19.49 -7.11
N GLY A 44 -10.24 -20.57 -7.87
CA GLY A 44 -10.80 -21.86 -7.51
C GLY A 44 -12.28 -22.00 -7.86
N PRO A 45 -12.81 -23.23 -7.80
CA PRO A 45 -14.18 -23.54 -8.23
C PRO A 45 -15.25 -22.79 -7.42
N GLU A 46 -14.96 -22.48 -6.16
CA GLU A 46 -15.85 -21.76 -5.24
C GLU A 46 -15.40 -20.31 -4.99
N CYS A 47 -14.34 -19.84 -5.64
CA CYS A 47 -13.76 -18.51 -5.41
C CYS A 47 -13.25 -18.28 -3.98
N ALA A 48 -12.97 -19.35 -3.24
CA ALA A 48 -12.46 -19.28 -1.88
C ALA A 48 -10.95 -18.96 -1.84
N GLU A 49 -10.20 -19.33 -2.89
CA GLU A 49 -8.75 -19.18 -2.92
C GLU A 49 -8.34 -17.75 -3.24
N CYS A 50 -7.28 -17.29 -2.58
CA CYS A 50 -6.69 -15.99 -2.85
C CYS A 50 -5.57 -16.12 -3.89
N ALA A 51 -5.86 -15.75 -5.14
CA ALA A 51 -4.91 -15.72 -6.24
C ALA A 51 -4.13 -14.41 -6.35
N LEU A 52 -4.38 -13.44 -5.46
CA LEU A 52 -3.66 -12.17 -5.47
C LEU A 52 -2.17 -12.39 -5.12
N VAL A 53 -1.29 -11.87 -5.98
CA VAL A 53 0.17 -11.90 -5.79
C VAL A 53 0.65 -10.51 -5.42
N CYS A 54 1.24 -10.36 -4.23
CA CYS A 54 1.76 -9.08 -3.78
C CYS A 54 3.24 -8.95 -4.13
N ARG A 55 3.58 -7.91 -4.89
CA ARG A 55 4.94 -7.55 -5.29
C ARG A 55 5.60 -6.69 -4.22
N ASN A 56 6.90 -6.47 -4.39
CA ASN A 56 7.69 -5.54 -3.57
C ASN A 56 7.60 -5.80 -2.05
N GLY A 57 7.33 -7.04 -1.62
CA GLY A 57 7.17 -7.39 -0.21
C GLY A 57 5.82 -7.01 0.40
N GLY A 58 4.80 -6.71 -0.41
CA GLY A 58 3.44 -6.51 0.08
C GLY A 58 2.84 -7.75 0.74
N GLY A 59 1.99 -7.53 1.74
CA GLY A 59 1.22 -8.58 2.40
C GLY A 59 -0.23 -8.62 1.88
N ARG A 60 -0.84 -9.80 1.78
CA ARG A 60 -2.26 -9.90 1.40
C ARG A 60 -3.15 -9.27 2.47
N ASP A 61 -4.19 -8.56 2.05
CA ASP A 61 -5.23 -8.17 3.00
C ASP A 61 -6.11 -9.38 3.39
N THR A 62 -6.85 -9.25 4.49
CA THR A 62 -7.70 -10.33 5.02
C THR A 62 -8.85 -10.73 4.08
N LYS A 63 -9.22 -9.84 3.15
CA LYS A 63 -10.33 -10.06 2.21
C LYS A 63 -9.88 -10.52 0.83
N CYS A 64 -8.58 -10.63 0.59
CA CYS A 64 -7.94 -10.85 -0.71
C CYS A 64 -8.45 -9.92 -1.82
N VAL A 65 -8.69 -8.64 -1.50
CA VAL A 65 -9.14 -7.65 -2.49
C VAL A 65 -7.95 -6.86 -3.04
N ARG A 66 -7.01 -6.52 -2.15
CA ARG A 66 -5.77 -5.81 -2.48
C ARG A 66 -4.63 -6.22 -1.57
N CYS A 67 -3.41 -5.88 -1.97
CA CYS A 67 -2.24 -6.01 -1.12
C CYS A 67 -2.15 -4.80 -0.18
N ARG A 68 -1.68 -5.05 1.05
CA ARG A 68 -1.11 -4.03 1.92
C ARG A 68 0.31 -3.79 1.44
N CYS A 69 0.59 -2.59 0.97
CA CYS A 69 1.88 -2.27 0.36
C CYS A 69 2.84 -1.70 1.39
N PRO A 70 4.15 -2.00 1.26
CA PRO A 70 5.15 -1.33 2.07
C PRO A 70 5.17 0.16 1.74
N LEU A 71 5.79 0.93 2.62
CA LEU A 71 5.93 2.37 2.42
C LEU A 71 6.56 2.68 1.06
N GLY A 72 6.00 3.68 0.39
CA GLY A 72 6.42 4.08 -0.95
C GLY A 72 5.85 3.25 -2.10
N PHE A 73 5.15 2.14 -1.85
CA PHE A 73 4.51 1.33 -2.88
C PHE A 73 2.99 1.49 -2.90
N TRP A 74 2.39 1.26 -4.07
CA TRP A 74 0.95 1.32 -4.29
C TRP A 74 0.55 0.37 -5.44
N GLY A 75 -0.75 0.38 -5.72
CA GLY A 75 -1.35 -0.52 -6.69
C GLY A 75 -1.99 -1.69 -5.97
N ARG A 76 -2.76 -2.48 -6.73
CA ARG A 76 -3.51 -3.59 -6.15
C ARG A 76 -2.60 -4.72 -5.73
N GLU A 77 -1.48 -4.88 -6.43
CA GLU A 77 -0.44 -5.88 -6.22
C GLU A 77 0.87 -5.24 -5.72
N CYS A 78 0.83 -3.97 -5.30
CA CYS A 78 2.03 -3.20 -4.91
C CYS A 78 3.08 -3.08 -6.03
N GLU A 79 2.63 -3.07 -7.29
CA GLU A 79 3.45 -3.08 -8.49
C GLU A 79 4.12 -1.73 -8.79
N GLY A 80 3.46 -0.63 -8.43
CA GLY A 80 3.99 0.72 -8.55
C GLY A 80 4.65 1.18 -7.26
N GLY A 81 5.65 2.04 -7.34
CA GLY A 81 6.31 2.48 -6.12
C GLY A 81 7.51 3.39 -6.29
N PHE A 82 8.04 3.83 -5.16
CA PHE A 82 9.39 4.33 -4.99
C PHE A 82 10.25 3.25 -4.33
N ARG A 83 11.47 3.11 -4.83
CA ARG A 83 12.52 2.28 -4.27
C ARG A 83 13.67 3.17 -3.89
N VAL A 84 14.04 3.15 -2.61
CA VAL A 84 15.23 3.84 -2.12
C VAL A 84 16.35 2.81 -2.05
N ALA A 85 17.42 3.05 -2.81
CA ALA A 85 18.53 2.12 -2.86
C ALA A 85 19.24 2.04 -1.49
N PRO A 86 19.59 0.83 -1.03
CA PRO A 86 20.40 0.68 0.17
C PRO A 86 21.79 1.29 -0.03
N PRO A 87 22.51 1.58 1.07
CA PRO A 87 22.09 1.37 2.45
C PRO A 87 21.07 2.43 2.94
N LEU A 88 20.12 2.01 3.77
CA LEU A 88 19.19 2.86 4.53
C LEU A 88 19.74 3.22 5.92
N ALA A 89 20.79 2.53 6.37
CA ALA A 89 21.54 2.85 7.58
C ALA A 89 23.04 3.01 7.31
N LEU A 90 23.64 4.11 7.78
CA LEU A 90 25.04 4.46 7.55
C LEU A 90 25.66 5.09 8.81
N CYS A 91 26.98 4.96 8.99
CA CYS A 91 27.68 5.82 9.94
C CYS A 91 27.85 7.23 9.33
N ALA A 92 27.82 8.27 10.17
CA ALA A 92 27.94 9.67 9.75
C ALA A 92 29.08 9.96 8.75
N GLN A 93 30.26 9.34 8.94
CA GLN A 93 31.42 9.52 8.06
C GLN A 93 31.23 8.99 6.63
N ALA A 94 30.49 7.88 6.47
CA ALA A 94 30.21 7.29 5.16
C ALA A 94 29.09 8.06 4.43
N ALA A 95 28.15 8.64 5.17
CA ALA A 95 27.02 9.35 4.60
C ALA A 95 27.44 10.60 3.79
N ALA A 96 28.56 11.23 4.11
CA ALA A 96 29.05 12.40 3.38
C ALA A 96 29.57 12.10 1.97
N ALA A 97 29.97 10.85 1.69
CA ALA A 97 30.54 10.44 0.40
C ALA A 97 29.50 9.87 -0.58
N GLU A 98 28.28 9.59 -0.12
CA GLU A 98 27.27 8.87 -0.89
C GLU A 98 26.03 9.71 -1.18
N GLN A 99 25.46 9.52 -2.38
CA GLN A 99 24.14 10.05 -2.72
C GLN A 99 23.06 9.01 -2.42
N LEU A 100 21.88 9.48 -2.06
CA LEU A 100 20.68 8.66 -1.95
C LEU A 100 20.08 8.52 -3.35
N SER A 101 19.97 7.28 -3.84
CA SER A 101 19.34 6.98 -5.12
C SER A 101 17.90 6.52 -4.90
N ILE A 102 16.94 7.19 -5.53
CA ILE A 102 15.51 6.91 -5.41
C ILE A 102 14.99 6.63 -6.82
N THR A 103 14.59 5.39 -7.09
CA THR A 103 13.99 4.98 -8.36
C THR A 103 12.48 4.89 -8.18
N TYR A 104 11.70 5.30 -9.16
CA TYR A 104 10.25 5.12 -9.11
C TYR A 104 9.72 4.48 -10.39
N ALA A 105 8.57 3.81 -10.29
CA ALA A 105 7.81 3.30 -11.42
C ALA A 105 6.31 3.56 -11.22
N PHE A 106 5.67 4.26 -12.16
CA PHE A 106 4.25 4.67 -12.08
C PHE A 106 3.25 3.71 -12.73
N SER A 107 3.65 2.49 -13.08
CA SER A 107 2.71 1.49 -13.61
C SER A 107 1.55 1.26 -12.64
N GLY A 108 0.31 1.49 -13.09
CA GLY A 108 -0.90 1.28 -12.29
C GLY A 108 -1.27 2.40 -11.31
N ALA A 109 -0.55 3.53 -11.29
CA ALA A 109 -0.94 4.67 -10.46
C ALA A 109 -2.22 5.34 -11.00
N VAL A 110 -3.28 5.38 -10.18
CA VAL A 110 -4.52 6.13 -10.53
C VAL A 110 -4.24 7.63 -10.62
N LEU A 111 -3.31 8.13 -9.79
CA LEU A 111 -2.86 9.51 -9.75
C LEU A 111 -1.33 9.55 -9.63
N PRO A 112 -0.58 9.48 -10.75
CA PRO A 112 0.87 9.59 -10.69
C PRO A 112 1.27 10.98 -10.17
N PRO A 113 2.42 11.10 -9.49
CA PRO A 113 2.97 12.39 -9.05
C PRO A 113 3.05 13.37 -10.22
N THR A 114 2.62 14.59 -9.96
CA THR A 114 2.68 15.68 -10.92
C THR A 114 4.12 16.18 -11.06
N GLN A 115 4.39 16.93 -12.13
CA GLN A 115 5.68 17.60 -12.37
C GLN A 115 6.14 18.53 -11.26
N GLN A 116 5.20 19.01 -10.44
CA GLN A 116 5.51 19.85 -9.30
C GLN A 116 5.82 19.05 -8.05
N SER A 117 5.48 17.76 -8.00
CA SER A 117 5.76 16.91 -6.83
C SER A 117 7.26 16.88 -6.52
N LEU A 118 7.57 16.93 -5.22
CA LEU A 118 8.93 16.91 -4.71
C LEU A 118 9.18 15.58 -3.99
N VAL A 119 10.39 15.07 -4.07
CA VAL A 119 10.89 14.09 -3.11
C VAL A 119 11.95 14.76 -2.25
N GLY A 120 11.87 14.56 -0.94
CA GLY A 120 12.79 15.19 0.00
C GLY A 120 13.20 14.27 1.14
N VAL A 121 14.36 14.54 1.71
CA VAL A 121 14.85 13.93 2.94
C VAL A 121 14.64 14.91 4.09
N TYR A 122 13.97 14.44 5.13
CA TYR A 122 13.58 15.22 6.30
C TYR A 122 14.06 14.53 7.56
N ARG A 123 14.31 15.30 8.62
CA ARG A 123 14.37 14.71 9.97
C ARG A 123 13.01 14.06 10.28
N LEU A 124 13.01 13.00 11.06
CA LEU A 124 11.81 12.21 11.35
C LEU A 124 10.68 13.09 11.92
N GLU A 125 11.03 14.00 12.83
CA GLU A 125 10.17 14.92 13.56
C GLU A 125 9.75 16.17 12.76
N GLU A 126 10.33 16.40 11.58
CA GLU A 126 10.04 17.59 10.78
C GLU A 126 8.62 17.55 10.19
N LYS A 127 7.95 18.71 10.23
CA LYS A 127 6.58 18.93 9.75
C LYS A 127 6.50 19.96 8.63
N GLY A 128 7.54 20.78 8.42
CA GLY A 128 7.60 21.80 7.39
C GLY A 128 8.10 21.27 6.05
N THR A 129 7.28 21.40 5.00
CA THR A 129 7.58 20.88 3.64
C THR A 129 8.90 21.40 3.06
N PHE A 130 9.28 22.65 3.36
CA PHE A 130 10.49 23.29 2.81
C PHE A 130 11.70 23.23 3.75
N LYS A 131 11.62 22.48 4.85
CA LYS A 131 12.74 22.24 5.76
C LYS A 131 13.45 20.91 5.46
N SER A 132 13.45 20.51 4.19
CA SER A 132 14.19 19.33 3.74
C SER A 132 15.69 19.57 3.81
N ILE A 133 16.44 18.53 4.15
CA ILE A 133 17.91 18.51 4.10
C ILE A 133 18.38 18.45 2.64
N ALA A 134 17.67 17.67 1.83
CA ALA A 134 17.85 17.58 0.39
C ALA A 134 16.49 17.35 -0.26
N SER A 135 16.26 17.92 -1.43
CA SER A 135 15.04 17.71 -2.20
C SER A 135 15.30 17.83 -3.69
N ALA A 136 14.46 17.17 -4.48
CA ALA A 136 14.43 17.34 -5.92
C ALA A 136 13.00 17.18 -6.45
N SER A 137 12.70 17.81 -7.57
CA SER A 137 11.47 17.55 -8.32
C SER A 137 11.48 16.13 -8.85
N VAL A 138 10.36 15.41 -8.67
CA VAL A 138 10.23 14.01 -9.10
C VAL A 138 10.48 13.88 -10.61
N CYS A 139 9.94 14.80 -11.40
CA CYS A 139 10.12 14.84 -12.85
C CYS A 139 11.35 15.65 -13.30
N GLY A 140 12.20 16.12 -12.38
CA GLY A 140 13.41 16.91 -12.66
C GLY A 140 13.15 18.39 -12.96
N THR A 141 14.22 19.16 -13.09
CA THR A 141 14.21 20.65 -13.13
C THR A 141 13.73 21.26 -14.44
N LYS A 142 13.69 20.50 -15.54
CA LYS A 142 13.30 20.98 -16.88
C LYS A 142 11.85 20.66 -17.26
N ALA A 143 11.04 20.11 -16.36
CA ALA A 143 9.88 19.33 -16.77
C ALA A 143 8.53 20.04 -16.77
N TYR A 144 8.34 21.29 -16.31
CA TYR A 144 7.05 21.97 -16.57
C TYR A 144 7.01 22.52 -17.99
N ASN A 145 6.82 21.62 -18.95
CA ASN A 145 6.40 22.02 -20.27
C ASN A 145 5.05 21.35 -20.57
N ARG A 146 3.97 22.11 -20.43
CA ARG A 146 2.60 21.68 -20.74
C ARG A 146 2.47 21.13 -22.17
N SER A 147 3.37 21.52 -23.09
CA SER A 147 3.39 21.03 -24.47
C SER A 147 4.17 19.72 -24.68
N LEU A 148 5.00 19.27 -23.73
CA LEU A 148 5.74 18.01 -23.81
C LEU A 148 5.13 17.00 -22.81
N ASN A 149 4.51 15.94 -23.33
CA ASN A 149 3.89 14.83 -22.56
C ASN A 149 2.63 15.17 -21.75
N GLY A 150 1.92 16.25 -22.08
CA GLY A 150 0.68 16.62 -21.38
C GLY A 150 0.86 16.95 -19.89
N GLY A 151 2.10 17.21 -19.44
CA GLY A 151 2.40 17.50 -18.03
C GLY A 151 2.67 16.27 -17.15
N LEU A 152 2.81 15.07 -17.72
CA LEU A 152 3.08 13.84 -16.98
C LEU A 152 4.58 13.61 -16.74
N CYS A 153 4.90 12.96 -15.63
CA CYS A 153 6.22 12.44 -15.31
C CYS A 153 6.58 11.27 -16.24
N PRO A 154 7.88 10.99 -16.53
CA PRO A 154 8.23 9.74 -17.19
C PRO A 154 7.78 8.55 -16.32
N SER A 155 7.47 7.41 -16.95
CA SER A 155 6.96 6.22 -16.25
C SER A 155 7.94 5.64 -15.23
N GLU A 156 9.24 5.83 -15.47
CA GLU A 156 10.32 5.43 -14.57
C GLU A 156 11.46 6.45 -14.61
N ARG A 157 12.10 6.67 -13.45
CA ARG A 157 13.32 7.48 -13.33
C ARG A 157 14.06 7.20 -12.04
N THR A 158 15.36 7.49 -12.05
CA THR A 158 16.19 7.61 -10.84
C THR A 158 16.47 9.07 -10.48
N ILE A 159 16.23 9.41 -9.21
CA ILE A 159 16.50 10.70 -8.58
C ILE A 159 17.68 10.51 -7.63
N ARG A 160 18.62 11.47 -7.62
CA ARG A 160 19.73 11.47 -6.67
C ARG A 160 19.63 12.66 -5.73
N LEU A 161 19.70 12.40 -4.43
CA LEU A 161 19.69 13.42 -3.38
C LEU A 161 20.97 13.32 -2.55
N ALA A 162 21.38 14.43 -1.94
CA ALA A 162 22.40 14.37 -0.90
C ALA A 162 21.88 13.58 0.31
N ARG A 163 22.75 12.79 0.94
CA ARG A 163 22.43 12.09 2.19
C ARG A 163 22.58 13.03 3.39
N PRO A 164 21.80 12.84 4.46
CA PRO A 164 22.04 13.52 5.72
C PRO A 164 23.36 13.04 6.33
N THR A 165 24.14 13.96 6.89
CA THR A 165 25.46 13.66 7.48
C THR A 165 25.45 13.68 9.01
N ALA A 166 24.50 14.40 9.62
CA ALA A 166 24.34 14.41 11.07
C ALA A 166 23.74 13.07 11.55
N PRO A 167 24.16 12.55 12.72
CA PRO A 167 23.49 11.41 13.33
C PRO A 167 22.02 11.71 13.63
N GLY A 168 21.14 10.73 13.39
CA GLY A 168 19.71 10.87 13.62
C GLY A 168 18.86 9.93 12.76
N ARG A 169 17.54 10.04 12.94
CA ARG A 169 16.54 9.34 12.14
C ARG A 169 15.92 10.30 11.13
N TYR A 170 15.70 9.81 9.93
CA TYR A 170 15.20 10.58 8.81
C TYR A 170 14.08 9.84 8.11
N LYS A 171 13.23 10.59 7.41
CA LYS A 171 12.21 10.09 6.51
C LYS A 171 12.41 10.66 5.12
N VAL A 172 12.24 9.81 4.13
CA VAL A 172 12.16 10.21 2.72
C VAL A 172 10.68 10.35 2.41
N VAL A 173 10.27 11.52 1.93
CA VAL A 173 8.85 11.85 1.71
C VAL A 173 8.65 12.29 0.27
N LEU A 174 7.58 11.78 -0.34
CA LEU A 174 7.02 12.35 -1.56
C LEU A 174 6.05 13.46 -1.15
N ALA A 175 6.36 14.72 -1.41
CA ALA A 175 5.39 15.80 -1.23
C ALA A 175 4.61 16.00 -2.55
N PRO A 176 3.39 15.44 -2.68
CA PRO A 176 2.58 15.70 -3.86
C PRO A 176 2.21 17.17 -3.91
N TYR A 177 2.22 17.74 -5.10
CA TYR A 177 1.68 19.07 -5.32
C TYR A 177 0.19 18.98 -5.63
N SER A 178 -0.62 19.60 -4.78
CA SER A 178 -2.03 19.82 -5.06
C SER A 178 -2.17 21.10 -5.89
N PRO A 179 -2.67 21.02 -7.14
CA PRO A 179 -2.91 22.20 -7.94
C PRO A 179 -3.98 23.10 -7.31
N LYS A 180 -4.04 24.34 -7.77
CA LYS A 180 -5.12 25.26 -7.39
C LYS A 180 -6.47 24.62 -7.71
N ASP A 181 -7.40 24.70 -6.78
CA ASP A 181 -8.79 24.36 -7.07
C ASP A 181 -9.44 25.43 -7.95
N ALA A 182 -10.68 25.16 -8.38
CA ALA A 182 -11.46 26.10 -9.17
C ALA A 182 -11.76 27.41 -8.41
N GLN A 183 -11.67 27.40 -7.08
CA GLN A 183 -11.81 28.60 -6.24
C GLN A 183 -10.52 29.45 -6.18
N GLY A 184 -9.45 29.04 -6.87
CA GLY A 184 -8.21 29.82 -6.98
C GLY A 184 -7.34 29.75 -5.73
N LEU A 185 -7.61 28.84 -4.79
CA LEU A 185 -6.73 28.62 -3.64
C LEU A 185 -5.33 28.26 -4.13
N SER A 186 -4.31 28.80 -3.46
CA SER A 186 -2.92 28.56 -3.87
C SER A 186 -2.58 27.08 -3.79
N GLY A 187 -1.92 26.57 -4.82
CA GLY A 187 -1.44 25.18 -4.82
C GLY A 187 -0.44 25.00 -3.68
N TYR A 188 -0.50 23.85 -3.03
CA TYR A 188 0.28 23.60 -1.82
C TYR A 188 0.88 22.20 -1.83
N TYR A 189 1.95 22.06 -1.06
CA TYR A 189 2.60 20.79 -0.79
C TYR A 189 2.22 20.34 0.61
N ALA A 190 1.67 19.13 0.71
CA ALA A 190 1.34 18.53 2.00
C ALA A 190 2.46 17.56 2.42
N LEU A 191 3.22 17.94 3.45
CA LEU A 191 4.05 16.98 4.17
C LEU A 191 3.16 16.23 5.16
N GLN A 192 2.81 15.00 4.82
CA GLN A 192 2.05 14.10 5.68
C GLN A 192 2.87 12.84 5.91
N ASP A 193 2.77 12.23 7.09
CA ASP A 193 3.51 11.01 7.40
C ASP A 193 3.08 9.84 6.50
N SER A 194 1.84 9.85 6.00
CA SER A 194 1.32 8.92 4.98
C SER A 194 2.07 8.99 3.65
N ASN A 195 2.81 10.08 3.40
CA ASN A 195 3.59 10.26 2.19
C ASN A 195 5.05 9.79 2.34
N THR A 196 5.40 9.21 3.50
CA THR A 196 6.73 8.65 3.73
C THR A 196 6.93 7.43 2.83
N ILE A 197 8.01 7.44 2.04
CA ILE A 197 8.36 6.36 1.13
C ILE A 197 9.46 5.45 1.67
N ALA A 198 10.30 5.96 2.57
CA ALA A 198 11.32 5.18 3.26
C ALA A 198 11.78 5.88 4.53
N PHE A 199 12.43 5.13 5.41
CA PHE A 199 13.15 5.67 6.55
C PHE A 199 14.66 5.48 6.37
N LEU A 200 15.42 6.35 6.99
CA LEU A 200 16.88 6.29 6.99
C LEU A 200 17.38 6.53 8.41
N THR A 201 18.54 5.96 8.74
CA THR A 201 19.23 6.23 10.01
C THR A 201 20.69 6.53 9.74
N VAL A 202 21.14 7.66 10.26
CA VAL A 202 22.56 8.00 10.32
C VAL A 202 23.00 7.75 11.75
N LEU A 203 23.88 6.78 11.94
CA LEU A 203 24.46 6.44 13.22
C LEU A 203 25.65 7.36 13.51
N ALA A 204 26.12 7.35 14.75
CA ALA A 204 27.34 8.05 15.15
C ALA A 204 28.55 7.64 14.28
N ALA A 205 29.60 8.46 14.31
CA ALA A 205 30.87 8.08 13.70
C ALA A 205 31.37 6.74 14.30
N ASN A 206 32.04 5.92 13.49
CA ASN A 206 32.56 4.61 13.88
C ASN A 206 31.52 3.60 14.39
N CYS A 207 30.28 3.69 13.90
CA CYS A 207 29.24 2.72 14.23
C CYS A 207 29.62 1.28 13.82
N SER A 208 29.19 0.29 14.62
CA SER A 208 29.54 -1.11 14.35
C SER A 208 28.80 -1.65 13.12
N ALA A 209 29.24 -2.79 12.60
CA ALA A 209 28.51 -3.50 11.55
C ALA A 209 27.14 -4.00 12.05
N GLU A 210 27.06 -4.39 13.32
CA GLU A 210 25.84 -4.86 13.97
C GLU A 210 24.81 -3.73 14.10
N ASP A 211 25.22 -2.56 14.59
CA ASP A 211 24.32 -1.39 14.69
C ASP A 211 23.76 -0.99 13.33
N ARG A 212 24.60 -1.04 12.28
CA ARG A 212 24.16 -0.76 10.90
C ARG A 212 23.17 -1.80 10.40
N ALA A 213 23.42 -3.08 10.63
CA ALA A 213 22.51 -4.15 10.22
C ALA A 213 21.16 -4.02 10.94
N ALA A 214 21.16 -3.79 12.26
CA ALA A 214 19.95 -3.59 13.04
C ALA A 214 19.15 -2.38 12.56
N ALA A 215 19.82 -1.24 12.34
CA ALA A 215 19.18 -0.04 11.80
C ALA A 215 18.70 -0.22 10.35
N GLN A 216 19.41 -1.00 9.54
CA GLN A 216 19.01 -1.33 8.17
C GLN A 216 17.70 -2.12 8.17
N THR A 217 17.62 -3.18 8.97
CA THR A 217 16.41 -3.99 9.15
C THR A 217 15.25 -3.13 9.67
N ALA A 218 15.49 -2.27 10.66
CA ALA A 218 14.48 -1.37 11.20
C ALA A 218 13.96 -0.32 10.20
N ASN A 219 14.73 -0.01 9.16
CA ASN A 219 14.35 0.92 8.10
C ASN A 219 13.80 0.22 6.84
N ASP A 220 13.93 -1.10 6.74
CA ASP A 220 13.46 -1.85 5.58
C ASP A 220 11.92 -1.76 5.48
N PRO A 221 11.37 -1.30 4.33
CA PRO A 221 9.93 -1.13 4.19
C PRO A 221 9.14 -2.42 4.38
N VAL A 222 9.68 -3.56 3.96
CA VAL A 222 9.00 -4.87 4.00
C VAL A 222 8.95 -5.36 5.44
N GLU A 223 10.06 -5.31 6.15
CA GLU A 223 10.13 -5.69 7.58
C GLU A 223 9.21 -4.82 8.43
N ARG A 224 9.15 -3.51 8.15
CA ARG A 224 8.23 -2.61 8.84
C ARG A 224 6.77 -2.93 8.57
N LEU A 225 6.41 -3.21 7.32
CA LEU A 225 5.05 -3.62 6.98
C LEU A 225 4.67 -4.92 7.72
N ALA A 226 5.59 -5.90 7.77
CA ALA A 226 5.35 -7.15 8.48
C ALA A 226 5.10 -6.89 9.98
N ALA A 227 5.91 -6.04 10.61
CA ALA A 227 5.71 -5.62 12.00
C ALA A 227 4.37 -4.90 12.21
N ASP A 228 3.99 -3.99 11.31
CA ASP A 228 2.71 -3.26 11.38
C ASP A 228 1.51 -4.21 11.24
N ILE A 229 1.59 -5.20 10.35
CA ILE A 229 0.55 -6.23 10.19
C ILE A 229 0.40 -7.05 11.47
N GLN A 230 1.51 -7.48 12.06
CA GLN A 230 1.51 -8.23 13.32
C GLN A 230 0.94 -7.40 14.49
N ALA A 231 1.36 -6.13 14.60
CA ALA A 231 0.87 -5.22 15.63
C ALA A 231 -0.63 -4.96 15.50
N ALA A 232 -1.14 -4.76 14.28
CA ALA A 232 -2.56 -4.60 14.02
C ALA A 232 -3.37 -5.86 14.39
N ALA A 233 -2.86 -7.04 14.06
CA ALA A 233 -3.50 -8.31 14.42
C ALA A 233 -3.55 -8.52 15.94
N ALA A 234 -2.46 -8.18 16.65
CA ALA A 234 -2.42 -8.24 18.11
C ALA A 234 -3.42 -7.25 18.75
N ALA A 235 -3.53 -6.04 18.20
CA ALA A 235 -4.49 -5.05 18.67
C ALA A 235 -5.95 -5.49 18.46
N GLU A 236 -6.27 -6.07 17.30
CA GLU A 236 -7.61 -6.62 17.02
C GLU A 236 -7.94 -7.79 17.96
N ALA A 237 -6.98 -8.69 18.20
CA ALA A 237 -7.14 -9.79 19.15
C ALA A 237 -7.41 -9.28 20.58
N ALA A 238 -6.68 -8.24 21.02
CA ALA A 238 -6.89 -7.62 22.32
C ALA A 238 -8.28 -6.97 22.44
N GLN A 239 -8.74 -6.26 21.39
CA GLN A 239 -10.09 -5.68 21.36
C GLN A 239 -11.17 -6.75 21.41
N ARG A 240 -11.01 -7.85 20.68
CA ARG A 240 -11.93 -8.98 20.69
C ARG A 240 -12.01 -9.62 22.08
N ALA A 241 -10.87 -9.84 22.73
CA ALA A 241 -10.83 -10.36 24.10
C ALA A 241 -11.58 -9.46 25.10
N VAL A 242 -11.47 -8.12 24.96
CA VAL A 242 -12.23 -7.16 25.79
C VAL A 242 -13.73 -7.26 25.52
N MET A 243 -14.15 -7.39 24.26
CA MET A 243 -15.56 -7.54 23.91
C MET A 243 -16.15 -8.88 24.40
N ASP A 244 -15.41 -9.97 24.24
CA ASP A 244 -15.81 -11.30 24.71
C ASP A 244 -15.94 -11.31 26.23
N ALA A 245 -15.02 -10.67 26.96
CA ALA A 245 -15.12 -10.51 28.41
C ALA A 245 -16.39 -9.73 28.83
N ARG A 246 -16.76 -8.68 28.10
CA ARG A 246 -18.00 -7.93 28.35
C ARG A 246 -19.25 -8.78 28.11
N LEU A 247 -19.27 -9.55 27.02
CA LEU A 247 -20.39 -10.44 26.70
C LEU A 247 -20.53 -11.56 27.74
N ASN A 248 -19.42 -12.15 28.17
CA ASN A 248 -19.40 -13.18 29.22
C ASN A 248 -19.90 -12.63 30.57
N ALA A 249 -19.56 -11.39 30.91
CA ALA A 249 -20.06 -10.73 32.12
C ALA A 249 -21.56 -10.40 32.03
N ALA A 250 -22.08 -10.08 30.84
CA ALA A 250 -23.50 -9.76 30.63
C ALA A 250 -24.40 -11.01 30.54
N ALA A 251 -23.86 -12.15 30.10
CA ALA A 251 -24.61 -13.39 29.93
C ALA A 251 -25.42 -13.84 31.16
N PRO A 252 -24.87 -13.88 32.41
CA PRO A 252 -25.65 -14.28 33.57
C PRO A 252 -26.76 -13.27 33.94
N LEU A 253 -26.54 -11.97 33.73
CA LEU A 253 -27.56 -10.95 33.97
C LEU A 253 -28.76 -11.11 33.02
N LEU A 254 -28.46 -11.38 31.74
CA LEU A 254 -29.51 -11.66 30.76
C LEU A 254 -30.28 -12.95 31.08
N ALA A 255 -29.59 -13.97 31.61
CA ALA A 255 -30.23 -15.20 32.05
C ALA A 255 -31.15 -14.96 33.26
N ALA A 256 -30.74 -14.15 34.23
CA ALA A 256 -31.55 -13.78 35.40
C ALA A 256 -32.81 -13.01 35.00
N LEU A 257 -32.71 -12.03 34.10
CA LEU A 257 -33.86 -11.27 33.59
C LEU A 257 -34.90 -12.13 32.86
N ARG A 258 -34.48 -13.26 32.28
CA ARG A 258 -35.40 -14.20 31.61
C ARG A 258 -36.05 -15.20 32.55
N ALA A 259 -35.54 -15.33 33.78
CA ALA A 259 -36.04 -16.28 34.77
C ALA A 259 -37.12 -15.69 35.70
N GLU A 260 -37.40 -14.37 35.62
CA GLU A 260 -38.51 -13.78 36.36
C GLU A 260 -39.84 -14.28 35.79
N PRO A 261 -40.69 -14.95 36.61
CA PRO A 261 -42.02 -15.35 36.19
C PRO A 261 -42.91 -14.10 35.97
N PRO A 262 -43.93 -14.19 35.09
CA PRO A 262 -44.85 -13.10 34.81
C PRO A 262 -45.68 -12.68 36.04
#